data_AF-A0A955BY76-F1
#
_entry.id   AF-A0A955BY76-F1
#
_cell.length_a   1.000
_cell.length_b   1.000
_cell.length_c   1.000
_cell.angle_alpha   90.00
_cell.angle_beta   90.00
_cell.angle_gamma   90.00
#
_symmetry.space_group_name_H-M   'P 1'
#
loop_
_entity.id
_entity.type
_entity.pdbx_description
1 polymer ?
#
loop_
_entity_poly.entity_id
_entity_poly.type
_entity_poly.pdbx_seq_one_letter_code
_entity_poly.pdbx_strand_id
1 'polypeptide(L)'
;GAAIHQAGGAMIVESSTFEDNAAIHGAGGAIFTRSGSIEIINCSFKRNWAIDNFPSPNHELSGKGGAVCIHPDASALGAGLTFGQGADANIADANASTINDDDDIYGTIRSLPTVLSLSRIGPSLSRQDQATYFVTFSERVTGVDASDFAVTAAGIEQAHVTPEVRDVSGGSIYSVNVDTGIGSGLIELRLNDDDSIRNANGLSLGGTGAGNGDFASADALAIDRERPTVASIEALPIDLVAPNSITFLVTFDESVSDFDDAGDVFVEHQGTIHDRIEFSPISAAIHAVTISGVTGEGGIRLFVKANAAIDQVGNPSLVSAAYGEFYFDDVAPTVASFVAFPRRTSSPDIEFSLRFSEPVIGLSSDDLTIQHDGSRHASQIVERESEASYRVALSGVEGVGEMTVTLSAGAVTDRVGQVNALWTSDAFAIDTTPEIAPAASPVQESVDTPASSATDADGIAADGLCGAAMTPMAMVLPLVMALRRRRRGGRILRTAYARSRRALA
;
A
#
# COMPACT_ATOMS: atom_id res chain seq x y z
N GLY A 1 -40.88 -32.65 50.00
CA GLY A 1 -41.72 -31.94 49.05
C GLY A 1 -42.49 -32.97 48.28
N ALA A 2 -43.38 -32.55 47.38
CA ALA A 2 -44.12 -33.51 46.59
C ALA A 2 -43.26 -34.16 45.50
N ALA A 3 -42.30 -33.41 44.92
CA ALA A 3 -41.34 -33.94 43.95
C ALA A 3 -40.06 -34.42 44.61
N ILE A 4 -39.45 -33.57 45.45
CA ILE A 4 -38.17 -33.86 46.13
C ILE A 4 -38.34 -33.68 47.62
N HIS A 5 -37.93 -34.68 48.40
CA HIS A 5 -37.78 -34.60 49.84
C HIS A 5 -36.36 -34.99 50.24
N GLN A 6 -35.54 -34.01 50.58
CA GLN A 6 -34.19 -34.23 51.05
C GLN A 6 -34.16 -34.29 52.57
N ALA A 7 -33.86 -35.47 53.12
CA ALA A 7 -33.76 -35.65 54.57
C ALA A 7 -32.42 -35.17 55.15
N GLY A 8 -31.35 -35.17 54.35
CA GLY A 8 -29.97 -34.82 54.72
C GLY A 8 -29.00 -34.93 53.53
N GLY A 9 -27.69 -34.79 53.78
CA GLY A 9 -26.65 -34.90 52.75
C GLY A 9 -26.50 -33.65 51.86
N ALA A 10 -25.78 -33.78 50.75
CA ALA A 10 -25.62 -32.73 49.73
C ALA A 10 -26.37 -33.12 48.44
N MET A 11 -27.07 -32.18 47.82
CA MET A 11 -27.84 -32.38 46.59
C MET A 11 -27.70 -31.17 45.66
N ILE A 12 -27.59 -31.42 44.36
CA ILE A 12 -27.68 -30.39 43.32
C ILE A 12 -28.89 -30.71 42.45
N VAL A 13 -29.73 -29.71 42.21
CA VAL A 13 -30.88 -29.76 41.31
C VAL A 13 -30.65 -28.71 40.24
N GLU A 14 -30.40 -29.15 39.01
CA GLU A 14 -30.00 -28.28 37.91
C GLU A 14 -30.98 -28.39 36.74
N SER A 15 -31.24 -27.26 36.06
CA SER A 15 -31.94 -27.19 34.78
C SER A 15 -33.27 -27.96 34.72
N SER A 16 -34.03 -27.92 35.81
CA SER A 16 -35.25 -28.72 36.00
C SER A 16 -36.51 -27.87 36.10
N THR A 17 -37.62 -28.37 35.56
CA THR A 17 -38.94 -27.73 35.68
C THR A 17 -39.82 -28.54 36.62
N PHE A 18 -40.35 -27.88 37.64
CA PHE A 18 -41.31 -28.42 38.59
C PHE A 18 -42.67 -27.76 38.35
N GLU A 19 -43.61 -28.54 37.84
CA GLU A 19 -44.94 -28.09 37.48
C GLU A 19 -46.01 -28.97 38.12
N ASP A 20 -47.08 -28.37 38.63
CA ASP A 20 -48.26 -29.07 39.17
C ASP A 20 -47.94 -30.06 40.32
N ASN A 21 -46.92 -29.78 41.14
CA ASN A 21 -46.56 -30.62 42.29
C ASN A 21 -47.34 -30.24 43.56
N ALA A 22 -47.65 -31.24 44.39
CA ALA A 22 -48.72 -31.16 45.39
C ALA A 22 -48.34 -31.77 46.75
N ALA A 23 -48.03 -30.94 47.75
CA ALA A 23 -47.74 -31.38 49.11
C ALA A 23 -48.96 -31.17 50.02
N ILE A 24 -49.74 -32.23 50.26
CA ILE A 24 -50.89 -32.20 51.18
C ILE A 24 -50.43 -32.61 52.58
N HIS A 25 -50.64 -31.75 53.58
CA HIS A 25 -50.06 -31.87 54.93
C HIS A 25 -48.53 -31.96 54.91
N GLY A 26 -47.91 -31.32 53.93
CA GLY A 26 -46.47 -31.32 53.73
C GLY A 26 -45.95 -29.91 53.49
N ALA A 27 -44.63 -29.79 53.39
CA ALA A 27 -43.92 -28.56 53.09
C ALA A 27 -43.25 -28.68 51.72
N GLY A 28 -43.08 -27.56 51.02
CA GLY A 28 -42.40 -27.53 49.73
C GLY A 28 -43.23 -28.21 48.64
N GLY A 29 -44.10 -27.45 47.95
CA GLY A 29 -45.01 -28.05 46.97
C GLY A 29 -44.27 -28.81 45.87
N ALA A 30 -43.07 -28.38 45.49
CA ALA A 30 -42.12 -29.18 44.72
C ALA A 30 -41.02 -29.78 45.60
N ILE A 31 -40.20 -28.94 46.25
CA ILE A 31 -38.97 -29.35 46.94
C ILE A 31 -39.10 -29.02 48.43
N PHE A 32 -38.81 -29.99 49.31
CA PHE A 32 -38.53 -29.68 50.70
C PHE A 32 -37.25 -30.32 51.19
N THR A 33 -36.41 -29.51 51.84
CA THR A 33 -35.11 -29.88 52.38
C THR A 33 -35.12 -29.75 53.89
N ARG A 34 -34.99 -30.88 54.59
CA ARG A 34 -35.04 -30.97 56.05
C ARG A 34 -33.72 -30.65 56.72
N SER A 35 -32.60 -31.11 56.15
CA SER A 35 -31.25 -30.84 56.66
C SER A 35 -30.23 -31.05 55.54
N GLY A 36 -28.97 -30.66 55.77
CA GLY A 36 -27.90 -30.78 54.77
C GLY A 36 -27.86 -29.60 53.81
N SER A 37 -27.22 -29.77 52.64
CA SER A 37 -27.08 -28.72 51.63
C SER A 37 -27.84 -29.06 50.34
N ILE A 38 -28.48 -28.04 49.76
CA ILE A 38 -29.07 -28.12 48.42
C ILE A 38 -28.62 -26.94 47.56
N GLU A 39 -28.25 -27.21 46.31
CA GLU A 39 -28.06 -26.18 45.29
C GLU A 39 -29.17 -26.32 44.24
N ILE A 40 -29.87 -25.23 43.94
CA ILE A 40 -30.96 -25.20 42.96
C ILE A 40 -30.57 -24.21 41.86
N ILE A 41 -30.25 -24.73 40.68
CA ILE A 41 -29.63 -23.96 39.59
C ILE A 41 -30.52 -24.04 38.35
N ASN A 42 -30.83 -22.90 37.74
CA ASN A 42 -31.59 -22.79 36.49
C ASN A 42 -32.92 -23.57 36.49
N CYS A 43 -33.60 -23.62 37.63
CA CYS A 43 -34.86 -24.35 37.79
C CYS A 43 -36.08 -23.44 37.66
N SER A 44 -37.19 -24.00 37.17
CA SER A 44 -38.48 -23.32 37.02
C SER A 44 -39.55 -23.97 37.87
N PHE A 45 -40.36 -23.17 38.57
CA PHE A 45 -41.43 -23.65 39.44
C PHE A 45 -42.75 -22.98 39.08
N LYS A 46 -43.74 -23.76 38.62
CA LYS A 46 -45.06 -23.26 38.24
C LYS A 46 -46.16 -24.12 38.83
N ARG A 47 -47.24 -23.49 39.29
CA ARG A 47 -48.44 -24.19 39.79
C ARG A 47 -48.12 -25.30 40.79
N ASN A 48 -47.12 -25.11 41.65
CA ASN A 48 -46.84 -26.05 42.74
C ASN A 48 -47.61 -25.60 43.99
N TRP A 49 -48.06 -26.54 44.82
CA TRP A 49 -48.89 -26.24 45.98
C TRP A 49 -48.46 -27.00 47.23
N ALA A 50 -48.38 -26.29 48.36
CA ALA A 50 -48.24 -26.87 49.69
C ALA A 50 -49.45 -26.44 50.54
N ILE A 51 -50.20 -27.40 51.07
CA ILE A 51 -51.45 -27.12 51.81
C ILE A 51 -51.42 -27.81 53.17
N ASP A 52 -51.79 -27.10 54.23
CA ASP A 52 -52.09 -27.68 55.55
C ASP A 52 -53.53 -27.45 55.99
N ASN A 53 -54.35 -28.50 55.87
CA ASN A 53 -55.74 -28.48 56.32
C ASN A 53 -55.89 -28.77 57.83
N PHE A 54 -54.81 -29.12 58.54
CA PHE A 54 -54.83 -29.46 59.97
C PHE A 54 -53.64 -28.87 60.73
N PRO A 55 -53.62 -27.55 60.98
CA PRO A 55 -52.55 -26.91 61.73
C PRO A 55 -52.39 -27.58 63.09
N SER A 56 -51.24 -28.23 63.29
CA SER A 56 -50.87 -28.88 64.55
C SER A 56 -49.51 -28.37 65.02
N PRO A 57 -49.27 -28.30 66.35
CA PRO A 57 -47.96 -27.87 66.88
C PRO A 57 -46.79 -28.74 66.42
N ASN A 58 -47.05 -29.95 65.92
CA ASN A 58 -46.02 -30.89 65.48
C ASN A 58 -45.67 -30.74 63.99
N HIS A 59 -46.38 -29.87 63.26
CA HIS A 59 -46.36 -29.73 61.81
C HIS A 59 -45.94 -28.31 61.39
N GLU A 60 -44.94 -27.74 62.06
CA GLU A 60 -44.57 -26.31 61.98
C GLU A 60 -44.24 -25.78 60.58
N LEU A 61 -43.96 -26.65 59.61
CA LEU A 61 -43.67 -26.30 58.22
C LEU A 61 -44.74 -26.72 57.21
N SER A 62 -45.81 -27.40 57.65
CA SER A 62 -46.86 -27.83 56.73
C SER A 62 -47.56 -26.63 56.11
N GLY A 63 -47.88 -26.71 54.82
CA GLY A 63 -48.50 -25.63 54.07
C GLY A 63 -47.54 -24.53 53.63
N LYS A 64 -46.24 -24.60 53.98
CA LYS A 64 -45.24 -23.59 53.65
C LYS A 64 -44.43 -23.92 52.40
N GLY A 65 -44.03 -22.89 51.66
CA GLY A 65 -43.14 -23.04 50.51
C GLY A 65 -43.87 -23.67 49.34
N GLY A 66 -44.78 -22.95 48.70
CA GLY A 66 -45.63 -23.51 47.64
C GLY A 66 -44.82 -24.12 46.48
N ALA A 67 -43.60 -23.64 46.20
CA ALA A 67 -42.62 -24.37 45.39
C ALA A 67 -41.51 -25.01 46.24
N VAL A 68 -40.76 -24.24 47.02
CA VAL A 68 -39.58 -24.73 47.75
C VAL A 68 -39.71 -24.40 49.23
N CYS A 69 -39.42 -25.37 50.09
CA CYS A 69 -39.31 -25.17 51.53
C CYS A 69 -37.95 -25.63 52.05
N ILE A 70 -37.21 -24.75 52.71
CA ILE A 70 -35.91 -25.00 53.31
C ILE A 70 -36.04 -24.91 54.82
N HIS A 71 -35.83 -26.04 55.51
CA HIS A 71 -35.81 -26.09 56.97
C HIS A 71 -34.60 -25.30 57.54
N PRO A 72 -34.69 -24.70 58.74
CA PRO A 72 -33.58 -23.96 59.35
C PRO A 72 -32.26 -24.75 59.53
N ASP A 73 -32.36 -26.07 59.64
CA ASP A 73 -31.19 -26.99 59.74
C ASP A 73 -30.58 -27.34 58.37
N ALA A 74 -31.12 -26.78 57.28
CA ALA A 74 -30.60 -26.93 55.93
C ALA A 74 -29.98 -25.63 55.42
N SER A 75 -29.03 -25.75 54.50
CA SER A 75 -28.49 -24.64 53.74
C SER A 75 -28.88 -24.79 52.28
N ALA A 76 -29.40 -23.72 51.68
CA ALA A 76 -29.76 -23.72 50.26
C ALA A 76 -29.06 -22.60 49.49
N LEU A 77 -28.57 -22.94 48.30
CA LEU A 77 -28.03 -22.01 47.32
C LEU A 77 -28.93 -22.01 46.08
N GLY A 78 -29.10 -20.84 45.47
CA GLY A 78 -30.00 -20.65 44.33
C GLY A 78 -29.37 -19.78 43.26
N ALA A 79 -29.48 -20.19 42.00
CA ALA A 79 -29.10 -19.38 40.85
C ALA A 79 -30.11 -19.58 39.72
N GLY A 80 -30.51 -18.51 39.02
CA GLY A 80 -31.40 -18.60 37.86
C GLY A 80 -32.78 -19.20 38.14
N LEU A 81 -33.31 -19.03 39.36
CA LEU A 81 -34.63 -19.56 39.74
C LEU A 81 -35.76 -18.72 39.10
N THR A 82 -36.73 -19.40 38.49
CA THR A 82 -37.91 -18.76 37.92
C THR A 82 -39.19 -19.29 38.55
N PHE A 83 -40.12 -18.39 38.87
CA PHE A 83 -41.39 -18.73 39.49
C PHE A 83 -42.55 -18.27 38.61
N GLY A 84 -43.53 -19.15 38.41
CA GLY A 84 -44.75 -18.86 37.67
C GLY A 84 -45.53 -17.71 38.30
N GLN A 85 -46.31 -17.01 37.48
CA GLN A 85 -47.07 -15.83 37.88
C GLN A 85 -48.52 -15.97 37.41
N GLY A 86 -49.46 -15.27 38.07
CA GLY A 86 -50.88 -15.31 37.69
C GLY A 86 -51.47 -16.71 37.79
N ALA A 87 -52.02 -17.24 36.68
CA ALA A 87 -52.57 -18.60 36.65
C ALA A 87 -51.51 -19.70 36.86
N ASP A 88 -50.23 -19.36 36.67
CA ASP A 88 -49.11 -20.27 36.87
C ASP A 88 -48.44 -20.13 38.25
N ALA A 89 -48.99 -19.31 39.15
CA ALA A 89 -48.41 -19.07 40.46
C ALA A 89 -48.32 -20.36 41.29
N ASN A 90 -47.27 -20.44 42.10
CA ASN A 90 -47.20 -21.44 43.17
C ASN A 90 -48.07 -20.98 44.34
N ILE A 91 -48.52 -21.91 45.19
CA ILE A 91 -49.50 -21.65 46.24
C ILE A 91 -49.05 -22.30 47.54
N ALA A 92 -48.90 -21.52 48.59
CA ALA A 92 -48.79 -21.98 49.96
C ALA A 92 -50.13 -21.70 50.67
N ASP A 93 -50.67 -22.70 51.37
CA ASP A 93 -51.85 -22.53 52.21
C ASP A 93 -51.55 -23.08 53.61
N ALA A 94 -50.88 -22.25 54.40
CA ALA A 94 -50.60 -22.47 55.81
C ALA A 94 -51.59 -21.69 56.71
N ASN A 95 -52.88 -21.64 56.35
CA ASN A 95 -54.01 -21.18 57.18
C ASN A 95 -53.68 -20.16 58.31
N ALA A 96 -53.31 -18.91 57.95
CA ALA A 96 -53.81 -17.64 58.52
C ALA A 96 -52.94 -16.41 58.16
N SER A 97 -53.40 -15.65 57.16
CA SER A 97 -53.52 -14.19 57.22
C SER A 97 -52.25 -13.33 57.45
N THR A 98 -51.19 -13.54 56.68
CA THR A 98 -50.21 -12.45 56.43
C THR A 98 -49.85 -12.38 54.96
N ILE A 99 -49.80 -11.15 54.43
CA ILE A 99 -49.46 -10.69 53.07
C ILE A 99 -48.08 -11.11 52.51
N ASN A 100 -47.39 -12.05 53.15
CA ASN A 100 -46.14 -12.67 52.69
C ASN A 100 -46.31 -14.19 52.69
N ASP A 101 -47.32 -14.71 51.97
CA ASP A 101 -47.36 -16.16 51.75
C ASP A 101 -46.05 -16.58 51.08
N ASP A 102 -45.45 -17.64 51.60
CA ASP A 102 -44.23 -18.25 51.11
C ASP A 102 -44.51 -19.11 49.86
N ASP A 103 -45.38 -18.61 48.99
CA ASP A 103 -45.91 -19.26 47.79
C ASP A 103 -44.80 -19.83 46.92
N ASP A 104 -43.70 -19.10 46.76
CA ASP A 104 -42.54 -19.57 46.01
C ASP A 104 -41.53 -20.26 46.92
N ILE A 105 -40.98 -19.55 47.90
CA ILE A 105 -39.92 -20.07 48.77
C ILE A 105 -40.26 -19.78 50.24
N TYR A 106 -40.24 -20.84 51.05
CA TYR A 106 -40.08 -20.73 52.50
C TYR A 106 -38.65 -21.08 52.92
N GLY A 107 -38.07 -20.29 53.82
CA GLY A 107 -36.70 -20.44 54.29
C GLY A 107 -35.71 -19.56 53.53
N THR A 108 -34.41 -19.79 53.72
CA THR A 108 -33.35 -18.99 53.10
C THR A 108 -32.67 -19.75 51.98
N ILE A 109 -32.75 -19.21 50.76
CA ILE A 109 -31.91 -19.60 49.62
C ILE A 109 -30.96 -18.44 49.34
N ARG A 110 -29.65 -18.67 49.41
CA ARG A 110 -28.65 -17.64 49.12
C ARG A 110 -28.35 -17.61 47.62
N SER A 111 -28.24 -16.43 47.02
CA SER A 111 -27.85 -16.31 45.63
C SER A 111 -26.36 -16.63 45.44
N LEU A 112 -26.05 -17.33 44.35
CA LEU A 112 -24.69 -17.45 43.86
C LEU A 112 -24.34 -16.21 43.00
N PRO A 113 -23.13 -15.64 43.14
CA PRO A 113 -22.67 -14.65 42.20
C PRO A 113 -22.47 -15.28 40.81
N THR A 114 -22.82 -14.55 39.76
CA THR A 114 -22.65 -14.94 38.35
C THR A 114 -22.12 -13.76 37.54
N VAL A 115 -21.47 -14.03 36.40
CA VAL A 115 -21.07 -12.98 35.44
C VAL A 115 -22.25 -12.65 34.54
N LEU A 116 -22.66 -11.37 34.52
CA LEU A 116 -23.70 -10.87 33.63
C LEU A 116 -23.14 -10.43 32.27
N SER A 117 -21.95 -9.83 32.27
CA SER A 117 -21.29 -9.41 31.03
C SER A 117 -19.77 -9.28 31.20
N LEU A 118 -19.05 -9.48 30.11
CA LEU A 118 -17.64 -9.15 29.93
C LEU A 118 -17.51 -8.45 28.57
N SER A 119 -17.37 -7.13 28.57
CA SER A 119 -17.41 -6.32 27.35
C SER A 119 -16.26 -5.33 27.26
N ARG A 120 -15.74 -5.15 26.04
CA ARG A 120 -14.71 -4.16 25.75
C ARG A 120 -15.29 -2.75 25.74
N ILE A 121 -14.47 -1.78 26.14
CA ILE A 121 -14.71 -0.35 25.94
C ILE A 121 -13.95 0.10 24.69
N GLY A 122 -14.66 0.76 23.77
CA GLY A 122 -14.06 1.32 22.55
C GLY A 122 -14.28 0.45 21.31
N PRO A 123 -13.60 0.77 20.20
CA PRO A 123 -13.85 0.14 18.90
C PRO A 123 -13.43 -1.34 18.87
N SER A 124 -13.94 -2.09 17.88
CA SER A 124 -13.56 -3.49 17.61
C SER A 124 -12.29 -3.66 16.80
N LEU A 125 -11.82 -2.57 16.19
CA LEU A 125 -10.56 -2.49 15.46
C LEU A 125 -9.76 -1.33 16.04
N SER A 126 -8.50 -1.56 16.39
CA SER A 126 -7.65 -0.59 17.08
C SER A 126 -6.17 -0.83 16.79
N ARG A 127 -5.35 0.21 16.93
CA ARG A 127 -3.87 0.09 16.95
C ARG A 127 -3.25 0.33 18.32
N GLN A 128 -4.09 0.55 19.34
CA GLN A 128 -3.66 0.98 20.67
C GLN A 128 -2.99 -0.16 21.44
N ASP A 129 -2.00 0.20 22.27
CA ASP A 129 -1.23 -0.74 23.10
C ASP A 129 -2.02 -1.25 24.31
N GLN A 130 -3.17 -0.67 24.60
CA GLN A 130 -4.05 -1.11 25.67
C GLN A 130 -5.50 -1.16 25.24
N ALA A 131 -6.23 -2.11 25.82
CA ALA A 131 -7.68 -2.21 25.76
C ALA A 131 -8.24 -2.34 27.18
N THR A 132 -9.41 -1.75 27.41
CA THR A 132 -10.11 -1.85 28.70
C THR A 132 -11.40 -2.63 28.51
N TYR A 133 -11.68 -3.50 29.47
CA TYR A 133 -12.90 -4.31 29.55
C TYR A 133 -13.62 -4.02 30.86
N PHE A 134 -14.95 -4.08 30.83
CA PHE A 134 -15.76 -4.16 32.03
C PHE A 134 -16.31 -5.56 32.19
N VAL A 135 -16.14 -6.12 33.39
CA VAL A 135 -16.87 -7.29 33.86
C VAL A 135 -17.97 -6.82 34.81
N THR A 136 -19.19 -7.30 34.61
CA THR A 136 -20.34 -7.01 35.48
C THR A 136 -20.82 -8.31 36.11
N PHE A 137 -20.97 -8.32 37.43
CA PHE A 137 -21.48 -9.44 38.20
C PHE A 137 -22.93 -9.22 38.62
N SER A 138 -23.66 -10.31 38.93
CA SER A 138 -25.06 -10.27 39.39
C SER A 138 -25.24 -9.64 40.77
N GLU A 139 -24.17 -9.58 41.56
CA GLU A 139 -24.15 -9.00 42.90
C GLU A 139 -22.75 -8.48 43.25
N ARG A 140 -22.54 -8.04 44.48
CA ARG A 140 -21.23 -7.60 44.95
C ARG A 140 -20.34 -8.81 45.25
N VAL A 141 -19.16 -8.84 44.64
CA VAL A 141 -18.11 -9.83 44.87
C VAL A 141 -16.82 -9.20 45.39
N THR A 142 -15.91 -10.04 45.83
CA THR A 142 -14.55 -9.75 46.27
C THR A 142 -13.62 -10.82 45.72
N GLY A 143 -12.30 -10.59 45.73
CA GLY A 143 -11.32 -11.55 45.24
C GLY A 143 -10.95 -11.39 43.77
N VAL A 144 -11.67 -10.53 43.02
CA VAL A 144 -11.38 -10.29 41.60
C VAL A 144 -10.00 -9.64 41.41
N ASP A 145 -9.08 -10.36 40.79
CA ASP A 145 -7.74 -9.90 40.45
C ASP A 145 -7.29 -10.38 39.06
N ALA A 146 -6.05 -10.07 38.67
CA ALA A 146 -5.55 -10.37 37.32
C ALA A 146 -5.39 -11.88 37.05
N SER A 147 -5.30 -12.73 38.09
CA SER A 147 -5.16 -14.18 37.92
C SER A 147 -6.47 -14.86 37.51
N ASP A 148 -7.61 -14.21 37.75
CA ASP A 148 -8.93 -14.65 37.29
C ASP A 148 -9.14 -14.45 35.79
N PHE A 149 -8.18 -13.86 35.07
CA PHE A 149 -8.34 -13.55 33.66
C PHE A 149 -7.22 -14.15 32.80
N ALA A 150 -7.61 -14.62 31.62
CA ALA A 150 -6.69 -15.08 30.59
C ALA A 150 -6.95 -14.36 29.27
N VAL A 151 -5.87 -14.11 28.53
CA VAL A 151 -5.93 -13.58 27.17
C VAL A 151 -5.65 -14.69 26.19
N THR A 152 -6.55 -14.87 25.23
CA THR A 152 -6.26 -15.65 24.02
C THR A 152 -5.90 -14.67 22.91
N ALA A 153 -4.72 -14.85 22.31
CA ALA A 153 -4.21 -13.98 21.27
C ALA A 153 -3.80 -14.80 20.05
N ALA A 154 -4.20 -14.36 18.86
CA ALA A 154 -3.81 -14.95 17.58
C ALA A 154 -3.13 -13.89 16.72
N GLY A 155 -1.90 -14.14 16.26
CA GLY A 155 -1.09 -13.17 15.50
C GLY A 155 -0.38 -12.11 16.35
N ILE A 156 -0.62 -12.11 17.66
CA ILE A 156 -0.07 -11.13 18.60
C ILE A 156 0.79 -11.84 19.64
N GLU A 157 1.98 -11.30 19.89
CA GLU A 157 2.90 -11.78 20.92
C GLU A 157 2.79 -10.94 22.19
N GLN A 158 2.97 -11.57 23.35
CA GLN A 158 3.06 -10.91 24.68
C GLN A 158 1.80 -10.16 25.15
N ALA A 159 0.64 -10.39 24.52
CA ALA A 159 -0.63 -9.89 25.04
C ALA A 159 -0.94 -10.51 26.42
N HIS A 160 -1.30 -9.68 27.40
CA HIS A 160 -1.56 -10.11 28.76
C HIS A 160 -2.48 -9.14 29.51
N VAL A 161 -3.14 -9.62 30.57
CA VAL A 161 -3.89 -8.78 31.50
C VAL A 161 -2.90 -8.04 32.40
N THR A 162 -3.09 -6.73 32.58
CA THR A 162 -2.24 -5.98 33.49
C THR A 162 -2.58 -6.35 34.94
N PRO A 163 -1.63 -6.23 35.88
CA PRO A 163 -1.88 -6.58 37.29
C PRO A 163 -2.97 -5.75 37.98
N GLU A 164 -3.34 -4.60 37.41
CA GLU A 164 -4.30 -3.68 38.00
C GLU A 164 -5.72 -3.93 37.51
N VAL A 165 -6.43 -4.85 38.17
CA VAL A 165 -7.89 -4.95 38.10
C VAL A 165 -8.51 -4.00 39.11
N ARG A 166 -9.44 -3.13 38.67
CA ARG A 166 -9.99 -2.06 39.50
C ARG A 166 -11.48 -2.21 39.71
N ASP A 167 -11.91 -2.24 40.97
CA ASP A 167 -13.32 -2.10 41.32
C ASP A 167 -13.79 -0.67 40.98
N VAL A 168 -14.85 -0.56 40.18
CA VAL A 168 -15.41 0.74 39.75
C VAL A 168 -16.84 0.98 40.26
N SER A 169 -17.45 0.01 40.96
CA SER A 169 -18.83 0.13 41.45
C SER A 169 -19.06 -0.43 42.87
N GLY A 170 -17.99 -0.63 43.64
CA GLY A 170 -18.04 -1.21 44.98
C GLY A 170 -18.32 -2.72 44.95
N GLY A 171 -17.79 -3.44 43.97
CA GLY A 171 -17.75 -4.90 43.93
C GLY A 171 -18.67 -5.55 42.89
N SER A 172 -19.44 -4.79 42.12
CA SER A 172 -20.32 -5.35 41.08
C SER A 172 -19.80 -5.17 39.66
N ILE A 173 -18.90 -4.21 39.44
CA ILE A 173 -18.27 -3.94 38.14
C ILE A 173 -16.78 -3.73 38.37
N TYR A 174 -15.97 -4.40 37.57
CA TYR A 174 -14.52 -4.25 37.57
C TYR A 174 -14.02 -3.83 36.19
N SER A 175 -13.04 -2.94 36.17
CA SER A 175 -12.25 -2.56 34.99
C SER A 175 -11.03 -3.45 34.90
N VAL A 176 -10.87 -4.10 33.76
CA VAL A 176 -9.73 -4.97 33.44
C VAL A 176 -8.97 -4.36 32.26
N ASN A 177 -7.70 -4.05 32.46
CA ASN A 177 -6.85 -3.55 31.39
C ASN A 177 -6.03 -4.68 30.79
N VAL A 178 -5.96 -4.72 29.47
CA VAL A 178 -5.21 -5.71 28.69
C VAL A 178 -4.16 -4.96 27.88
N ASP A 179 -2.90 -5.35 28.03
CA ASP A 179 -1.84 -4.97 27.12
C ASP A 179 -2.00 -5.79 25.84
N THR A 180 -2.08 -5.10 24.71
CA THR A 180 -2.37 -5.70 23.41
C THR A 180 -1.10 -6.22 22.71
N GLY A 181 0.05 -6.17 23.37
CA GLY A 181 1.28 -6.81 22.94
C GLY A 181 1.84 -6.27 21.62
N ILE A 182 2.58 -7.12 20.90
CA ILE A 182 3.30 -6.77 19.67
C ILE A 182 2.68 -7.51 18.48
N GLY A 183 2.50 -6.80 17.37
CA GLY A 183 1.95 -7.33 16.12
C GLY A 183 0.50 -6.93 15.88
N SER A 184 -0.10 -7.55 14.85
CA SER A 184 -1.49 -7.39 14.43
C SER A 184 -2.21 -8.74 14.54
N GLY A 185 -3.48 -8.75 14.91
CA GLY A 185 -4.23 -9.99 15.08
C GLY A 185 -5.49 -9.83 15.92
N LEU A 186 -5.90 -10.89 16.61
CA LEU A 186 -7.12 -10.92 17.42
C LEU A 186 -6.79 -11.19 18.90
N ILE A 187 -7.50 -10.49 19.80
CA ILE A 187 -7.45 -10.65 21.25
C ILE A 187 -8.85 -11.00 21.76
N GLU A 188 -8.94 -12.02 22.61
CA GLU A 188 -10.14 -12.37 23.37
C GLU A 188 -9.78 -12.43 24.86
N LEU A 189 -10.63 -11.85 25.70
CA LEU A 189 -10.48 -11.89 27.16
C LEU A 189 -11.46 -12.90 27.73
N ARG A 190 -10.97 -13.75 28.64
CA ARG A 190 -11.79 -14.71 29.39
C ARG A 190 -11.58 -14.53 30.88
N LEU A 191 -12.66 -14.63 31.64
CA LEU A 191 -12.65 -14.86 33.07
C LEU A 191 -12.60 -16.38 33.31
N ASN A 192 -11.60 -16.82 34.05
CA ASN A 192 -11.45 -18.20 34.52
C ASN A 192 -11.76 -18.23 36.01
N ASP A 193 -12.74 -19.03 36.38
CA ASP A 193 -13.14 -19.21 37.76
C ASP A 193 -12.32 -20.32 38.43
N ASP A 194 -11.74 -20.00 39.59
CA ASP A 194 -11.00 -20.92 40.45
C ASP A 194 -11.49 -20.91 41.91
N ASP A 195 -12.73 -20.46 42.15
CA ASP A 195 -13.33 -20.23 43.46
C ASP A 195 -12.70 -19.09 44.31
N SER A 196 -11.82 -18.25 43.74
CA SER A 196 -11.27 -17.07 44.41
C SER A 196 -12.30 -15.94 44.56
N ILE A 197 -13.16 -15.76 43.56
CA ILE A 197 -14.16 -14.68 43.48
C ILE A 197 -15.37 -15.07 44.32
N ARG A 198 -15.70 -14.29 45.35
CA ARG A 198 -16.75 -14.61 46.33
C ARG A 198 -17.61 -13.43 46.70
N ASN A 199 -18.89 -13.68 46.98
CA ASN A 199 -19.77 -12.67 47.57
C ASN A 199 -19.54 -12.49 49.08
N ALA A 200 -20.28 -11.55 49.69
CA ALA A 200 -20.18 -11.25 51.13
C ALA A 200 -20.54 -12.43 52.05
N ASN A 201 -21.29 -13.43 51.54
CA ASN A 201 -21.63 -14.65 52.26
C ASN A 201 -20.56 -15.75 52.11
N GLY A 202 -19.46 -15.47 51.39
CA GLY A 202 -18.37 -16.41 51.13
C GLY A 202 -18.68 -17.45 50.04
N LEU A 203 -19.73 -17.26 49.25
CA LEU A 203 -20.10 -18.15 48.15
C LEU A 203 -19.30 -17.79 46.90
N SER A 204 -18.67 -18.78 46.27
CA SER A 204 -17.88 -18.58 45.06
C SER A 204 -18.73 -18.29 43.82
N LEU A 205 -18.12 -17.63 42.85
CA LEU A 205 -18.68 -17.39 41.51
C LEU A 205 -19.13 -18.71 40.90
N GLY A 206 -20.36 -18.77 40.39
CA GLY A 206 -20.88 -19.98 39.73
C GLY A 206 -21.20 -21.16 40.67
N GLY A 207 -20.81 -21.11 41.95
CA GLY A 207 -20.97 -22.23 42.90
C GLY A 207 -19.61 -22.74 43.38
N THR A 208 -19.56 -23.84 44.13
CA THR A 208 -18.27 -24.44 44.51
C THR A 208 -17.72 -25.31 43.37
N GLY A 209 -16.51 -25.01 42.89
CA GLY A 209 -15.75 -25.84 41.96
C GLY A 209 -15.26 -25.07 40.74
N ALA A 210 -13.95 -25.15 40.46
CA ALA A 210 -13.31 -24.43 39.36
C ALA A 210 -14.02 -24.58 37.99
N GLY A 211 -14.13 -23.46 37.29
CA GLY A 211 -14.65 -23.35 35.94
C GLY A 211 -16.18 -23.27 35.84
N ASN A 212 -16.90 -23.32 36.96
CA ASN A 212 -18.36 -23.22 36.97
C ASN A 212 -18.85 -21.77 36.80
N GLY A 213 -17.95 -20.79 36.95
CA GLY A 213 -18.16 -19.37 36.73
C GLY A 213 -17.48 -18.77 35.49
N ASP A 214 -16.85 -19.60 34.65
CA ASP A 214 -16.09 -19.15 33.48
C ASP A 214 -16.94 -18.30 32.52
N PHE A 215 -16.37 -17.22 32.01
CA PHE A 215 -17.07 -16.32 31.10
C PHE A 215 -16.12 -15.73 30.06
N ALA A 216 -16.50 -15.80 28.77
CA ALA A 216 -15.72 -15.22 27.67
C ALA A 216 -16.28 -13.86 27.24
N SER A 217 -15.42 -12.96 26.77
CA SER A 217 -15.85 -11.69 26.21
C SER A 217 -16.70 -11.92 24.96
N ALA A 218 -17.75 -11.11 24.79
CA ALA A 218 -18.71 -11.31 23.69
C ALA A 218 -18.07 -11.21 22.29
N ASP A 219 -17.10 -10.30 22.12
CA ASP A 219 -16.44 -10.04 20.84
C ASP A 219 -14.91 -9.94 21.01
N ALA A 220 -14.18 -10.52 20.06
CA ALA A 220 -12.74 -10.33 19.94
C ALA A 220 -12.38 -8.88 19.57
N LEU A 221 -11.20 -8.43 19.97
CA LEU A 221 -10.58 -7.17 19.55
C LEU A 221 -9.60 -7.44 18.42
N ALA A 222 -9.81 -6.82 17.26
CA ALA A 222 -8.82 -6.78 16.20
C ALA A 222 -7.80 -5.68 16.47
N ILE A 223 -6.53 -6.06 16.49
CA ILE A 223 -5.40 -5.15 16.55
C ILE A 223 -4.76 -5.06 15.17
N ASP A 224 -4.64 -3.85 14.68
CA ASP A 224 -4.01 -3.58 13.40
C ASP A 224 -2.92 -2.52 13.56
N ARG A 225 -1.68 -2.95 13.32
CA ARG A 225 -0.47 -2.14 13.29
C ARG A 225 0.28 -2.31 11.98
N GLU A 226 -0.33 -3.01 11.01
CA GLU A 226 0.25 -3.12 9.69
C GLU A 226 0.10 -1.78 9.00
N ARG A 227 1.10 -1.39 8.21
CA ARG A 227 1.11 -0.10 7.54
C ARG A 227 0.66 -0.33 6.10
N PRO A 228 -0.21 0.53 5.54
CA PRO A 228 -0.57 0.44 4.13
C PRO A 228 0.65 0.48 3.24
N THR A 229 0.68 -0.37 2.22
CA THR A 229 1.68 -0.35 1.15
C THR A 229 1.02 -0.07 -0.19
N VAL A 230 1.78 0.55 -1.09
CA VAL A 230 1.34 0.67 -2.49
C VAL A 230 1.58 -0.67 -3.16
N ALA A 231 0.52 -1.29 -3.66
CA ALA A 231 0.58 -2.53 -4.42
C ALA A 231 1.03 -2.29 -5.87
N SER A 232 0.49 -1.26 -6.52
CA SER A 232 0.86 -0.87 -7.90
C SER A 232 0.66 0.61 -8.19
N ILE A 233 1.39 1.10 -9.20
CA ILE A 233 1.17 2.40 -9.84
C ILE A 233 1.20 2.18 -11.35
N GLU A 234 0.09 2.51 -12.02
CA GLU A 234 -0.09 2.28 -13.46
C GLU A 234 -0.46 3.59 -14.17
N ALA A 235 0.23 3.96 -15.25
CA ALA A 235 -0.12 5.16 -16.03
C ALA A 235 -1.19 4.88 -17.08
N LEU A 236 -2.07 5.85 -17.30
CA LEU A 236 -3.15 5.85 -18.28
C LEU A 236 -3.18 7.19 -19.05
N PRO A 237 -3.31 7.15 -20.39
CA PRO A 237 -3.18 5.98 -21.25
C PRO A 237 -1.73 5.46 -21.32
N ILE A 238 -1.53 4.18 -21.68
CA ILE A 238 -0.19 3.54 -21.71
C ILE A 238 0.65 3.92 -22.94
N ASP A 239 0.01 4.48 -23.98
CA ASP A 239 0.63 4.91 -25.23
C ASP A 239 0.58 6.45 -25.32
N LEU A 240 1.61 7.11 -24.79
CA LEU A 240 1.62 8.57 -24.62
C LEU A 240 2.26 9.28 -25.82
N VAL A 241 1.41 9.85 -26.68
CA VAL A 241 1.76 10.89 -27.66
C VAL A 241 1.12 12.19 -27.20
N ALA A 242 1.90 13.26 -27.08
CA ALA A 242 1.37 14.59 -26.75
C ALA A 242 0.46 14.66 -25.51
N PRO A 243 0.76 14.01 -24.37
CA PRO A 243 -0.15 14.03 -23.24
C PRO A 243 -0.08 15.38 -22.52
N ASN A 244 -1.02 16.29 -22.79
CA ASN A 244 -1.19 17.46 -21.93
C ASN A 244 -1.46 17.06 -20.45
N SER A 245 -1.91 15.82 -20.20
CA SER A 245 -2.03 15.24 -18.87
C SER A 245 -1.79 13.73 -18.86
N ILE A 246 -1.22 13.21 -17.78
CA ILE A 246 -1.04 11.78 -17.51
C ILE A 246 -1.78 11.44 -16.21
N THR A 247 -2.58 10.37 -16.20
CA THR A 247 -3.23 9.88 -14.98
C THR A 247 -2.56 8.60 -14.50
N PHE A 248 -2.18 8.54 -13.23
CA PHE A 248 -1.67 7.36 -12.57
C PHE A 248 -2.74 6.74 -11.69
N LEU A 249 -2.97 5.44 -11.83
CA LEU A 249 -3.79 4.66 -10.94
C LEU A 249 -2.89 4.09 -9.83
N VAL A 250 -3.03 4.63 -8.63
CA VAL A 250 -2.33 4.16 -7.43
C VAL A 250 -3.25 3.21 -6.68
N THR A 251 -2.78 1.97 -6.47
CA THR A 251 -3.51 0.94 -5.73
C THR A 251 -2.76 0.62 -4.44
N PHE A 252 -3.41 0.79 -3.30
CA PHE A 252 -2.95 0.33 -1.99
C PHE A 252 -3.35 -1.13 -1.75
N ASP A 253 -2.62 -1.83 -0.89
CA ASP A 253 -2.94 -3.19 -0.45
C ASP A 253 -4.17 -3.26 0.49
N GLU A 254 -4.58 -2.11 1.03
CA GLU A 254 -5.75 -1.95 1.87
C GLU A 254 -6.48 -0.62 1.61
N SER A 255 -7.56 -0.40 2.35
CA SER A 255 -8.32 0.86 2.27
C SER A 255 -7.61 1.97 3.03
N VAL A 256 -7.43 3.11 2.39
CA VAL A 256 -6.75 4.29 2.95
C VAL A 256 -7.61 5.55 2.86
N SER A 257 -7.20 6.56 3.60
CA SER A 257 -7.70 7.94 3.58
C SER A 257 -6.52 8.91 3.62
N ASP A 258 -6.79 10.21 3.45
CA ASP A 258 -5.77 11.27 3.51
C ASP A 258 -4.71 11.23 2.37
N PHE A 259 -4.98 10.48 1.30
CA PHE A 259 -4.19 10.49 0.05
C PHE A 259 -4.87 11.41 -0.97
N ASP A 260 -4.68 12.72 -0.79
CA ASP A 260 -5.40 13.75 -1.54
C ASP A 260 -4.62 15.07 -1.76
N ASP A 261 -3.38 15.16 -1.30
CA ASP A 261 -2.54 16.35 -1.40
C ASP A 261 -1.33 16.16 -2.34
N ALA A 262 -0.91 17.21 -3.05
CA ALA A 262 0.28 17.13 -3.92
C ALA A 262 1.57 16.78 -3.13
N GLY A 263 1.58 17.05 -1.82
CA GLY A 263 2.61 16.63 -0.87
C GLY A 263 2.70 15.12 -0.67
N ASP A 264 1.68 14.35 -1.02
CA ASP A 264 1.64 12.89 -0.85
C ASP A 264 2.48 12.14 -1.87
N VAL A 265 2.79 12.79 -2.98
CA VAL A 265 3.53 12.19 -4.09
C VAL A 265 4.84 12.92 -4.39
N PHE A 266 5.77 12.19 -4.98
CA PHE A 266 6.97 12.73 -5.59
C PHE A 266 7.01 12.29 -7.05
N VAL A 267 7.19 13.24 -7.95
CA VAL A 267 7.28 13.00 -9.39
C VAL A 267 8.71 13.23 -9.83
N GLU A 268 9.34 12.18 -10.37
CA GLU A 268 10.63 12.28 -11.04
C GLU A 268 10.37 12.37 -12.55
N HIS A 269 10.97 13.35 -13.24
CA HIS A 269 10.73 13.54 -14.66
C HIS A 269 11.95 14.01 -15.45
N GLN A 270 11.97 13.65 -16.72
CA GLN A 270 12.80 14.24 -17.77
C GLN A 270 11.87 15.04 -18.69
N GLY A 271 12.24 16.27 -19.09
CA GLY A 271 11.35 17.20 -19.81
C GLY A 271 10.80 18.33 -18.94
N THR A 272 9.80 19.09 -19.42
CA THR A 272 9.19 20.20 -18.68
C THR A 272 7.81 19.79 -18.16
N ILE A 273 7.61 19.80 -16.84
CA ILE A 273 6.30 19.60 -16.22
C ILE A 273 5.87 20.91 -15.55
N HIS A 274 4.61 21.30 -15.77
CA HIS A 274 3.93 22.33 -15.00
C HIS A 274 3.06 21.68 -13.93
N ASP A 275 3.65 21.38 -12.77
CA ASP A 275 3.15 20.48 -11.71
C ASP A 275 1.78 20.87 -11.11
N ARG A 276 0.68 20.69 -11.84
CA ARG A 276 -0.65 20.58 -11.22
C ARG A 276 -0.99 19.11 -11.07
N ILE A 277 -1.01 18.67 -9.80
CA ILE A 277 -1.37 17.31 -9.40
C ILE A 277 -2.77 17.34 -8.81
N GLU A 278 -3.65 16.50 -9.33
CA GLU A 278 -5.03 16.35 -8.86
C GLU A 278 -5.30 14.91 -8.46
N PHE A 279 -6.01 14.73 -7.34
CA PHE A 279 -6.38 13.43 -6.81
C PHE A 279 -7.87 13.20 -6.99
N SER A 280 -8.23 11.99 -7.41
CA SER A 280 -9.62 11.55 -7.54
C SER A 280 -9.74 10.12 -7.00
N PRO A 281 -10.42 9.91 -5.85
CA PRO A 281 -10.62 8.57 -5.33
C PRO A 281 -11.58 7.78 -6.24
N ILE A 282 -11.17 6.56 -6.63
CA ILE A 282 -12.00 5.62 -7.39
C ILE A 282 -12.67 4.63 -6.43
N SER A 283 -11.92 4.17 -5.44
CA SER A 283 -12.40 3.36 -4.31
C SER A 283 -11.58 3.72 -3.07
N ALA A 284 -11.87 3.07 -1.93
CA ALA A 284 -11.10 3.29 -0.71
C ALA A 284 -9.62 2.84 -0.82
N ALA A 285 -9.26 1.98 -1.79
CA ALA A 285 -7.89 1.51 -1.99
C ALA A 285 -7.26 2.02 -3.29
N ILE A 286 -8.04 2.61 -4.19
CA ILE A 286 -7.60 2.98 -5.55
C ILE A 286 -7.86 4.47 -5.79
N HIS A 287 -6.80 5.18 -6.15
CA HIS A 287 -6.82 6.62 -6.40
C HIS A 287 -6.23 6.94 -7.77
N ALA A 288 -6.88 7.83 -8.50
CA ALA A 288 -6.33 8.43 -9.70
C ALA A 288 -5.57 9.71 -9.34
N VAL A 289 -4.29 9.77 -9.72
CA VAL A 289 -3.40 10.92 -9.57
C VAL A 289 -3.13 11.48 -10.96
N THR A 290 -3.72 12.63 -11.29
CA THR A 290 -3.58 13.26 -12.61
C THR A 290 -2.56 14.38 -12.55
N ILE A 291 -1.52 14.26 -13.38
CA ILE A 291 -0.49 15.28 -13.58
C ILE A 291 -0.82 16.01 -14.88
N SER A 292 -1.06 17.31 -14.82
CA SER A 292 -1.32 18.14 -15.99
C SER A 292 -0.09 18.96 -16.41
N GLY A 293 -0.10 19.47 -17.64
CA GLY A 293 0.97 20.31 -18.18
C GLY A 293 2.27 19.55 -18.44
N VAL A 294 2.18 18.28 -18.80
CA VAL A 294 3.34 17.47 -19.22
C VAL A 294 3.67 17.84 -20.67
N THR A 295 4.90 18.30 -20.93
CA THR A 295 5.33 18.76 -22.26
C THR A 295 6.79 18.36 -22.55
N GLY A 296 7.11 18.21 -23.83
CA GLY A 296 8.44 17.79 -24.29
C GLY A 296 8.56 16.28 -24.49
N GLU A 297 9.76 15.75 -24.30
CA GLU A 297 10.08 14.33 -24.41
C GLU A 297 10.79 13.84 -23.13
N GLY A 298 10.50 12.62 -22.68
CA GLY A 298 11.23 12.02 -21.56
C GLY A 298 10.46 10.96 -20.76
N GLY A 299 11.15 10.44 -19.74
CA GLY A 299 10.60 9.52 -18.76
C GLY A 299 9.96 10.26 -17.57
N ILE A 300 8.85 9.73 -17.06
CA ILE A 300 8.18 10.15 -15.83
C ILE A 300 8.00 8.95 -14.88
N ARG A 301 8.20 9.18 -13.58
CA ARG A 301 7.95 8.22 -12.51
C ARG A 301 7.20 8.89 -11.37
N LEU A 302 6.20 8.19 -10.85
CA LEU A 302 5.45 8.61 -9.68
C LEU A 302 5.84 7.74 -8.49
N PHE A 303 6.03 8.38 -7.34
CA PHE A 303 6.24 7.75 -6.05
C PHE A 303 5.21 8.26 -5.04
N VAL A 304 4.70 7.39 -4.20
CA VAL A 304 3.94 7.76 -3.00
C VAL A 304 4.93 7.92 -1.85
N LYS A 305 4.88 9.06 -1.15
CA LYS A 305 5.76 9.35 -0.01
C LYS A 305 5.36 8.53 1.20
N ALA A 306 6.27 8.40 2.16
CA ALA A 306 5.91 7.84 3.46
C ALA A 306 4.90 8.75 4.17
N ASN A 307 3.93 8.13 4.85
CA ASN A 307 2.85 8.80 5.58
C ASN A 307 1.93 9.65 4.70
N ALA A 308 1.87 9.35 3.40
CA ALA A 308 1.01 10.00 2.42
C ALA A 308 -0.47 9.57 2.50
N ALA A 309 -0.76 8.53 3.28
CA ALA A 309 -2.11 8.01 3.47
C ALA A 309 -2.18 7.35 4.86
N ILE A 310 -3.39 7.17 5.38
CA ILE A 310 -3.63 6.43 6.63
C ILE A 310 -4.73 5.39 6.44
N ASP A 311 -4.59 4.23 7.09
CA ASP A 311 -5.65 3.21 7.13
C ASP A 311 -6.82 3.60 8.06
N GLN A 312 -7.74 2.65 8.26
CA GLN A 312 -8.90 2.83 9.13
C GLN A 312 -8.54 3.04 10.61
N VAL A 313 -7.44 2.47 11.09
CA VAL A 313 -6.98 2.63 12.48
C VAL A 313 -5.98 3.75 12.64
N GLY A 314 -5.56 4.41 11.56
CA GLY A 314 -4.61 5.51 11.48
C GLY A 314 -3.13 5.11 11.42
N ASN A 315 -2.78 3.91 10.92
CA ASN A 315 -1.39 3.60 10.58
C ASN A 315 -1.00 4.34 9.29
N PRO A 316 0.14 5.07 9.28
CA PRO A 316 0.56 5.82 8.10
C PRO A 316 1.22 4.93 7.06
N SER A 317 0.95 5.17 5.77
CA SER A 317 1.47 4.39 4.65
C SER A 317 3.00 4.39 4.58
N LEU A 318 3.56 3.32 4.02
CA LEU A 318 4.98 3.25 3.67
C LEU A 318 5.27 4.01 2.36
N VAL A 319 6.54 4.38 2.16
CA VAL A 319 6.98 4.92 0.86
C VAL A 319 6.83 3.83 -0.21
N SER A 320 6.33 4.19 -1.39
CA SER A 320 6.26 3.24 -2.50
C SER A 320 7.65 2.93 -3.06
N ALA A 321 7.79 1.73 -3.63
CA ALA A 321 8.90 1.47 -4.54
C ALA A 321 8.74 2.30 -5.84
N ALA A 322 9.80 2.34 -6.66
CA ALA A 322 9.69 2.86 -8.02
C ALA A 322 8.86 1.87 -8.86
N TYR A 323 7.78 2.34 -9.48
CA TYR A 323 6.96 1.56 -10.40
C TYR A 323 7.17 2.06 -11.83
N GLY A 324 7.88 1.25 -12.62
CA GLY A 324 8.12 1.53 -14.04
C GLY A 324 8.79 2.88 -14.32
N GLU A 325 9.01 3.13 -15.61
CA GLU A 325 9.25 4.48 -16.13
C GLU A 325 8.34 4.62 -17.34
N PHE A 326 7.56 5.69 -17.35
CA PHE A 326 6.60 5.94 -18.42
C PHE A 326 7.21 6.99 -19.34
N TYR A 327 7.16 6.77 -20.64
CA TYR A 327 7.75 7.68 -21.62
C TYR A 327 6.64 8.45 -22.31
N PHE A 328 6.86 9.75 -22.52
CA PHE A 328 6.02 10.60 -23.33
C PHE A 328 6.86 11.35 -24.34
N ASP A 329 6.23 11.69 -25.46
CA ASP A 329 6.84 12.47 -26.53
C ASP A 329 5.76 13.36 -27.19
N ASP A 330 5.96 14.67 -27.07
CA ASP A 330 5.16 15.75 -27.66
C ASP A 330 6.01 16.62 -28.62
N VAL A 331 7.19 16.14 -29.02
CA VAL A 331 8.10 16.88 -29.89
C VAL A 331 8.12 16.21 -31.27
N ALA A 332 7.60 16.91 -32.28
CA ALA A 332 7.67 16.41 -33.65
C ALA A 332 9.10 16.50 -34.22
N PRO A 333 9.49 15.58 -35.12
CA PRO A 333 10.82 15.58 -35.71
C PRO A 333 11.07 16.82 -36.57
N THR A 334 12.23 17.44 -36.39
CA THR A 334 12.68 18.63 -37.15
C THR A 334 14.00 18.38 -37.83
N VAL A 335 14.33 19.16 -38.87
CA VAL A 335 15.66 19.12 -39.49
C VAL A 335 16.64 19.86 -38.59
N ALA A 336 17.50 19.11 -37.90
CA ALA A 336 18.54 19.64 -37.02
C ALA A 336 19.72 20.23 -37.80
N SER A 337 20.07 19.65 -38.95
CA SER A 337 21.08 20.22 -39.85
C SER A 337 20.93 19.71 -41.27
N PHE A 338 21.21 20.59 -42.23
CA PHE A 338 21.33 20.25 -43.65
C PHE A 338 22.54 20.97 -44.24
N VAL A 339 23.57 20.22 -44.63
CA VAL A 339 24.85 20.80 -45.05
C VAL A 339 25.37 20.14 -46.32
N ALA A 340 25.72 20.95 -47.32
CA ALA A 340 26.36 20.49 -48.54
C ALA A 340 27.85 20.17 -48.34
N PHE A 341 28.34 19.13 -49.00
CA PHE A 341 29.75 18.78 -49.08
C PHE A 341 30.17 18.47 -50.52
N PRO A 342 31.12 19.23 -51.12
CA PRO A 342 31.69 20.50 -50.62
C PRO A 342 30.68 21.66 -50.73
N ARG A 343 30.86 22.71 -49.89
CA ARG A 343 29.93 23.85 -49.82
C ARG A 343 29.84 24.71 -51.09
N ARG A 344 30.82 24.59 -52.00
CA ARG A 344 30.81 25.10 -53.37
C ARG A 344 31.43 24.03 -54.24
N THR A 345 30.81 23.77 -55.39
CA THR A 345 31.27 22.74 -56.30
C THR A 345 30.99 23.15 -57.73
N SER A 346 31.96 22.90 -58.62
CA SER A 346 31.76 22.89 -60.07
C SER A 346 31.39 21.50 -60.59
N SER A 347 31.25 20.52 -59.68
CA SER A 347 30.78 19.18 -59.98
C SER A 347 29.26 19.20 -60.25
N PRO A 348 28.77 18.48 -61.27
CA PRO A 348 27.34 18.27 -61.48
C PRO A 348 26.71 17.34 -60.42
N ASP A 349 27.54 16.68 -59.59
CA ASP A 349 27.10 15.84 -58.49
C ASP A 349 27.35 16.55 -57.15
N ILE A 350 26.29 16.65 -56.33
CA ILE A 350 26.27 17.38 -55.06
C ILE A 350 25.71 16.48 -53.96
N GLU A 351 26.37 16.47 -52.81
CA GLU A 351 25.98 15.64 -51.67
C GLU A 351 25.64 16.51 -50.45
N PHE A 352 24.59 16.14 -49.73
CA PHE A 352 24.14 16.78 -48.51
C PHE A 352 24.06 15.77 -47.37
N SER A 353 24.52 16.20 -46.19
CA SER A 353 24.23 15.51 -44.94
C SER A 353 22.99 16.14 -44.31
N LEU A 354 21.92 15.35 -44.21
CA LEU A 354 20.65 15.69 -43.57
C LEU A 354 20.58 14.99 -42.21
N ARG A 355 20.35 15.75 -41.15
CA ARG A 355 20.18 15.22 -39.79
C ARG A 355 18.89 15.74 -39.18
N PHE A 356 18.12 14.86 -38.55
CA PHE A 356 16.92 15.19 -37.80
C PHE A 356 17.21 15.39 -36.30
N SER A 357 16.29 16.04 -35.58
CA SER A 357 16.35 16.19 -34.11
C SER A 357 16.32 14.86 -33.38
N GLU A 358 15.73 13.84 -34.00
CA GLU A 358 15.45 12.53 -33.43
C GLU A 358 15.41 11.44 -34.51
N PRO A 359 15.31 10.14 -34.14
CA PRO A 359 15.10 9.06 -35.08
C PRO A 359 13.80 9.20 -35.89
N VAL A 360 13.89 9.08 -37.21
CA VAL A 360 12.73 9.19 -38.10
C VAL A 360 12.56 7.97 -39.02
N ILE A 361 11.35 7.78 -39.51
CA ILE A 361 10.91 6.73 -40.42
C ILE A 361 10.19 7.38 -41.61
N GLY A 362 10.28 6.77 -42.79
CA GLY A 362 9.46 7.16 -43.95
C GLY A 362 10.17 8.00 -45.01
N LEU A 363 11.33 8.60 -44.71
CA LEU A 363 12.01 9.48 -45.68
C LEU A 363 12.40 8.75 -46.98
N SER A 364 11.98 9.32 -48.11
CA SER A 364 12.32 8.91 -49.46
C SER A 364 12.75 10.11 -50.31
N SER A 365 13.13 9.88 -51.57
CA SER A 365 13.44 10.95 -52.52
C SER A 365 12.22 11.81 -52.85
N ASP A 366 11.02 11.22 -52.86
CA ASP A 366 9.79 11.90 -53.29
C ASP A 366 9.34 12.95 -52.26
N ASP A 367 9.84 12.85 -51.03
CA ASP A 367 9.50 13.75 -49.93
C ASP A 367 10.24 15.09 -49.99
N LEU A 368 11.27 15.18 -50.83
CA LEU A 368 12.16 16.32 -50.96
C LEU A 368 11.97 16.99 -52.32
N THR A 369 11.51 18.22 -52.32
CA THR A 369 11.38 19.04 -53.54
C THR A 369 12.60 19.95 -53.68
N ILE A 370 13.27 19.87 -54.82
CA ILE A 370 14.43 20.71 -55.15
C ILE A 370 13.98 21.83 -56.09
N GLN A 371 14.28 23.07 -55.73
CA GLN A 371 14.05 24.24 -56.57
C GLN A 371 15.38 24.93 -56.88
N HIS A 372 15.65 25.18 -58.17
CA HIS A 372 16.87 25.85 -58.66
C HIS A 372 16.48 26.85 -59.76
N ASP A 373 16.89 28.10 -59.64
CA ASP A 373 16.46 29.22 -60.49
C ASP A 373 17.25 29.32 -61.82
N GLY A 374 17.31 28.22 -62.59
CA GLY A 374 17.95 28.30 -63.90
C GLY A 374 18.28 26.98 -64.61
N SER A 375 18.01 25.81 -64.02
CA SER A 375 18.36 24.50 -64.60
C SER A 375 17.64 23.31 -63.94
N ARG A 376 17.80 22.11 -64.51
CA ARG A 376 17.23 20.82 -64.05
C ARG A 376 18.27 20.03 -63.25
N HIS A 377 17.84 19.08 -62.42
CA HIS A 377 18.66 17.97 -61.93
C HIS A 377 18.19 16.67 -62.62
N ALA A 378 19.08 15.69 -62.75
CA ALA A 378 18.79 14.44 -63.46
C ALA A 378 18.27 13.33 -62.52
N SER A 379 18.79 13.26 -61.29
CA SER A 379 18.38 12.26 -60.30
C SER A 379 18.65 12.72 -58.87
N GLN A 380 17.86 12.18 -57.95
CA GLN A 380 17.96 12.38 -56.51
C GLN A 380 17.96 11.01 -55.83
N ILE A 381 18.92 10.81 -54.94
CA ILE A 381 19.05 9.61 -54.11
C ILE A 381 19.04 10.04 -52.64
N VAL A 382 18.26 9.34 -51.82
CA VAL A 382 18.24 9.49 -50.37
C VAL A 382 18.67 8.16 -49.75
N GLU A 383 19.80 8.18 -49.05
CA GLU A 383 20.39 7.03 -48.38
C GLU A 383 20.37 7.22 -46.87
N ARG A 384 19.91 6.22 -46.13
CA ARG A 384 19.91 6.24 -44.67
C ARG A 384 21.30 5.88 -44.15
N GLU A 385 21.92 6.79 -43.40
CA GLU A 385 23.20 6.55 -42.73
C GLU A 385 23.01 6.08 -41.28
N SER A 386 22.00 6.62 -40.59
CA SER A 386 21.59 6.21 -39.24
C SER A 386 20.08 6.42 -39.03
N GLU A 387 19.56 6.21 -37.82
CA GLU A 387 18.14 6.43 -37.56
C GLU A 387 17.71 7.91 -37.65
N ALA A 388 18.64 8.84 -37.48
CA ALA A 388 18.37 10.29 -37.53
C ALA A 388 19.23 11.01 -38.59
N SER A 389 19.95 10.29 -39.45
CA SER A 389 20.87 10.90 -40.42
C SER A 389 20.81 10.22 -41.78
N TYR A 390 20.79 11.05 -42.82
CA TYR A 390 20.61 10.67 -44.20
C TYR A 390 21.60 11.43 -45.08
N ARG A 391 21.97 10.78 -46.17
CA ARG A 391 22.75 11.34 -47.26
C ARG A 391 21.82 11.59 -48.43
N VAL A 392 21.79 12.83 -48.90
CA VAL A 392 21.03 13.22 -50.09
C VAL A 392 22.02 13.52 -51.19
N ALA A 393 21.97 12.76 -52.28
CA ALA A 393 22.84 12.97 -53.44
C ALA A 393 21.99 13.43 -54.63
N LEU A 394 22.43 14.51 -55.27
CA LEU A 394 21.87 15.04 -56.50
C LEU A 394 22.90 14.86 -57.61
N SER A 395 22.45 14.44 -58.79
CA SER A 395 23.31 14.25 -59.96
C SER A 395 22.78 14.98 -61.18
N GLY A 396 23.71 15.37 -62.06
CA GLY A 396 23.39 16.11 -63.29
C GLY A 396 22.79 17.49 -63.00
N VAL A 397 23.26 18.16 -61.95
CA VAL A 397 22.92 19.56 -61.70
C VAL A 397 23.67 20.42 -62.72
N GLU A 398 22.95 21.28 -63.45
CA GLU A 398 23.52 22.18 -64.45
C GLU A 398 23.27 23.65 -64.08
N GLY A 399 24.04 24.57 -64.70
CA GLY A 399 23.83 26.01 -64.61
C GLY A 399 24.47 26.71 -63.40
N VAL A 400 24.13 28.00 -63.29
CA VAL A 400 24.47 28.90 -62.18
C VAL A 400 23.17 29.38 -61.57
N GLY A 401 23.06 29.33 -60.25
CA GLY A 401 21.84 29.74 -59.56
C GLY A 401 21.85 29.43 -58.07
N GLU A 402 20.78 29.83 -57.40
CA GLU A 402 20.51 29.51 -56.01
C GLU A 402 19.58 28.29 -55.95
N MET A 403 19.96 27.29 -55.15
CA MET A 403 19.16 26.10 -54.92
C MET A 403 18.58 26.07 -53.51
N THR A 404 17.33 25.65 -53.40
CA THR A 404 16.67 25.34 -52.13
C THR A 404 16.13 23.92 -52.15
N VAL A 405 16.16 23.29 -50.98
CA VAL A 405 15.59 21.96 -50.75
C VAL A 405 14.44 22.11 -49.76
N THR A 406 13.27 21.62 -50.13
CA THR A 406 12.08 21.62 -49.28
C THR A 406 11.71 20.19 -48.90
N LEU A 407 11.68 19.91 -47.61
CA LEU A 407 11.10 18.70 -47.05
C LEU A 407 9.60 18.93 -46.85
N SER A 408 8.79 18.08 -47.49
CA SER A 408 7.32 18.14 -47.39
C SER A 408 6.85 17.97 -45.95
N ALA A 409 5.78 18.66 -45.55
CA ALA A 409 5.12 18.37 -44.28
C ALA A 409 4.57 16.94 -44.32
N GLY A 410 4.75 16.17 -43.24
CA GLY A 410 4.31 14.77 -43.21
C GLY A 410 5.26 13.77 -43.86
N ALA A 411 6.40 14.20 -44.38
CA ALA A 411 7.39 13.36 -45.06
C ALA A 411 8.00 12.28 -44.16
N VAL A 412 8.24 12.62 -42.90
CA VAL A 412 8.85 11.73 -41.93
C VAL A 412 8.04 11.68 -40.66
N THR A 413 8.07 10.52 -40.02
CA THR A 413 7.39 10.24 -38.76
C THR A 413 8.40 9.76 -37.73
N ASP A 414 8.26 10.17 -36.48
CA ASP A 414 9.02 9.63 -35.37
C ASP A 414 8.52 8.21 -34.96
N ARG A 415 8.96 7.74 -33.78
CA ARG A 415 8.53 6.43 -33.24
C ARG A 415 7.14 6.43 -32.60
N VAL A 416 6.64 7.60 -32.21
CA VAL A 416 5.33 7.77 -31.56
C VAL A 416 4.24 8.22 -32.54
N GLY A 417 4.58 8.44 -33.81
CA GLY A 417 3.65 8.79 -34.87
C GLY A 417 3.55 10.28 -35.18
N GLN A 418 4.34 11.16 -34.55
CA GLN A 418 4.32 12.58 -34.89
C GLN A 418 5.10 12.84 -36.18
N VAL A 419 4.61 13.79 -36.96
CA VAL A 419 5.14 14.09 -38.29
C VAL A 419 5.85 15.41 -38.35
N ASN A 420 6.86 15.52 -39.20
CA ASN A 420 7.57 16.79 -39.38
C ASN A 420 6.67 17.89 -39.99
N ALA A 421 6.94 19.13 -39.58
CA ALA A 421 6.44 20.31 -40.27
C ALA A 421 7.17 20.51 -41.61
N LEU A 422 6.58 21.32 -42.51
CA LEU A 422 7.25 21.77 -43.73
C LEU A 422 8.56 22.46 -43.36
N TRP A 423 9.65 22.08 -44.03
CA TRP A 423 10.96 22.70 -43.82
C TRP A 423 11.60 23.04 -45.15
N THR A 424 12.22 24.22 -45.25
CA THR A 424 12.96 24.66 -46.43
C THR A 424 14.37 25.08 -46.01
N SER A 425 15.38 24.61 -46.74
CA SER A 425 16.77 24.99 -46.52
C SER A 425 17.01 26.46 -46.82
N ASP A 426 18.09 27.01 -46.26
CA ASP A 426 18.68 28.23 -46.83
C ASP A 426 19.06 27.99 -48.30
N ALA A 427 19.04 29.07 -49.08
CA ALA A 427 19.51 29.04 -50.47
C ALA A 427 21.03 28.87 -50.50
N PHE A 428 21.52 28.06 -51.44
CA PHE A 428 22.94 27.91 -51.67
C PHE A 428 23.28 28.04 -53.16
N ALA A 429 24.33 28.82 -53.41
CA ALA A 429 24.85 29.07 -54.74
C ALA A 429 25.49 27.83 -55.35
N ILE A 430 25.02 27.47 -56.53
CA ILE A 430 25.59 26.45 -57.40
C ILE A 430 26.18 27.15 -58.62
N ASP A 431 27.39 26.74 -58.99
CA ASP A 431 28.02 27.15 -60.23
C ASP A 431 28.72 25.93 -60.83
N THR A 432 28.02 25.26 -61.75
CA THR A 432 28.53 24.09 -62.47
C THR A 432 29.14 24.47 -63.82
N THR A 433 29.38 25.77 -64.05
CA THR A 433 30.05 26.18 -65.29
C THR A 433 31.49 25.68 -65.28
N PRO A 434 31.98 25.09 -66.39
CA PRO A 434 33.37 24.70 -66.47
C PRO A 434 34.24 25.94 -66.33
N GLU A 435 35.20 25.92 -65.40
CA GLU A 435 36.20 26.96 -65.28
C GLU A 435 36.92 27.10 -66.63
N ILE A 436 36.74 28.24 -67.30
CA ILE A 436 37.44 28.53 -68.55
C ILE A 436 38.91 28.69 -68.18
N ALA A 437 39.74 27.70 -68.50
CA ALA A 437 41.19 27.80 -68.34
C ALA A 437 41.69 29.10 -69.03
N PRO A 438 42.56 29.89 -68.38
CA PRO A 438 43.05 31.12 -68.99
C PRO A 438 43.76 30.76 -70.30
N ALA A 439 43.36 31.42 -71.38
CA ALA A 439 43.95 31.24 -72.71
C ALA A 439 45.47 31.37 -72.61
N ALA A 440 46.19 30.33 -73.03
CA ALA A 440 47.64 30.39 -73.13
C ALA A 440 48.03 31.56 -74.04
N SER A 441 48.82 32.50 -73.51
CA SER A 441 49.45 33.55 -74.30
C SER A 441 50.26 32.92 -75.45
N PRO A 442 50.17 33.41 -76.69
CA PRO A 442 50.94 32.85 -77.80
C PRO A 442 52.44 33.10 -77.57
N VAL A 443 53.23 32.03 -77.60
CA VAL A 443 54.69 32.07 -77.67
C VAL A 443 55.06 32.68 -79.02
N GLN A 444 55.72 33.84 -79.03
CA GLN A 444 56.42 34.33 -80.21
C GLN A 444 57.67 33.47 -80.45
N GLU A 445 57.73 32.81 -81.60
CA GLU A 445 58.97 32.27 -82.15
C GLU A 445 59.96 33.42 -82.41
N SER A 446 61.10 33.41 -81.72
CA SER A 446 62.30 34.15 -82.14
C SER A 446 63.28 33.17 -82.78
N VAL A 447 63.36 33.24 -84.11
CA VAL A 447 64.44 32.67 -84.92
C VAL A 447 65.75 33.32 -84.50
N ASP A 448 66.80 32.52 -84.30
CA ASP A 448 68.12 33.05 -84.01
C ASP A 448 69.22 32.39 -84.86
N THR A 449 70.30 33.17 -84.98
CA THR A 449 71.66 32.93 -85.50
C THR A 449 72.02 33.47 -86.90
N PRO A 450 73.27 33.96 -87.11
CA PRO A 450 74.20 34.56 -86.13
C PRO A 450 74.91 35.83 -86.65
N ALA A 451 75.41 36.65 -85.72
CA ALA A 451 76.43 37.66 -85.99
C ALA A 451 77.68 37.38 -85.16
N SER A 452 78.84 37.27 -85.82
CA SER A 452 80.15 37.26 -85.20
C SER A 452 80.69 38.68 -85.05
N SER A 453 81.33 39.01 -83.93
CA SER A 453 82.77 39.33 -83.86
C SER A 453 83.14 40.19 -82.63
N ALA A 454 84.37 39.92 -82.15
CA ALA A 454 85.29 40.83 -81.46
C ALA A 454 84.93 41.26 -80.01
N THR A 455 85.49 40.60 -78.99
CA THR A 455 86.82 40.80 -78.34
C THR A 455 86.76 41.71 -77.12
N ASP A 456 87.14 41.11 -75.99
CA ASP A 456 87.96 41.61 -74.88
C ASP A 456 87.61 42.97 -74.25
N ALA A 457 87.24 42.93 -72.97
CA ALA A 457 88.14 43.39 -71.90
C ALA A 457 87.53 43.15 -70.50
N ASP A 458 88.34 42.49 -69.68
CA ASP A 458 88.52 42.60 -68.23
C ASP A 458 87.60 43.50 -67.40
N GLY A 459 87.28 42.99 -66.21
CA GLY A 459 87.45 43.80 -65.00
C GLY A 459 86.33 43.76 -63.97
N ILE A 460 86.46 42.82 -63.03
CA ILE A 460 86.48 43.05 -61.57
C ILE A 460 85.25 43.74 -60.93
N ALA A 461 84.57 42.94 -60.08
CA ALA A 461 84.15 43.19 -58.68
C ALA A 461 83.34 44.49 -58.37
N ALA A 462 82.41 44.56 -57.43
CA ALA A 462 81.90 43.68 -56.38
C ALA A 462 80.67 44.39 -55.77
N ASP A 463 79.99 43.62 -54.92
CA ASP A 463 79.32 44.05 -53.69
C ASP A 463 77.93 44.68 -53.67
N GLY A 464 77.16 44.16 -52.70
CA GLY A 464 75.93 44.73 -52.15
C GLY A 464 74.74 43.78 -52.25
N LEU A 465 74.72 42.62 -51.55
CA LEU A 465 74.12 42.47 -50.20
C LEU A 465 72.75 43.16 -50.06
N CYS A 466 71.66 42.56 -49.61
CA CYS A 466 71.43 41.49 -48.63
C CYS A 466 69.94 41.07 -48.80
N GLY A 467 69.56 39.80 -48.87
CA GLY A 467 69.34 38.87 -47.74
C GLY A 467 68.02 38.15 -48.03
N ALA A 468 68.03 36.85 -48.36
CA ALA A 468 67.99 35.69 -47.45
C ALA A 468 66.61 35.53 -46.78
N ALA A 469 65.95 34.36 -46.72
CA ALA A 469 66.20 32.96 -47.10
C ALA A 469 64.80 32.28 -47.08
N MET A 470 64.40 31.36 -47.99
CA MET A 470 64.79 29.93 -48.10
C MET A 470 64.69 29.23 -46.72
N THR A 471 64.02 28.10 -46.47
CA THR A 471 63.38 27.03 -47.26
C THR A 471 62.69 26.08 -46.23
N PRO A 472 61.79 25.16 -46.63
CA PRO A 472 61.04 24.27 -45.73
C PRO A 472 61.71 22.90 -45.58
N MET A 473 61.43 22.17 -44.48
CA MET A 473 61.77 20.75 -44.38
C MET A 473 60.81 19.97 -43.47
N ALA A 474 60.58 18.73 -43.90
CA ALA A 474 59.64 17.71 -43.45
C ALA A 474 59.80 17.15 -42.02
N MET A 475 58.75 16.49 -41.52
CA MET A 475 58.69 15.47 -40.44
C MET A 475 57.47 14.59 -40.73
N VAL A 476 57.43 13.24 -40.80
CA VAL A 476 57.99 12.10 -40.04
C VAL A 476 57.43 11.95 -38.60
N LEU A 477 56.57 10.94 -38.42
CA LEU A 477 56.09 10.32 -37.15
C LEU A 477 57.19 9.39 -36.57
N PRO A 478 57.24 8.98 -35.26
CA PRO A 478 56.19 8.18 -34.59
C PRO A 478 55.99 8.34 -33.04
N LEU A 479 54.79 7.91 -32.59
CA LEU A 479 54.38 7.16 -31.36
C LEU A 479 55.27 7.14 -30.07
N VAL A 480 54.68 7.50 -28.90
CA VAL A 480 54.99 6.91 -27.55
C VAL A 480 53.76 6.95 -26.59
N MET A 481 53.47 5.81 -25.95
CA MET A 481 52.53 5.61 -24.82
C MET A 481 53.11 6.06 -23.45
N ALA A 482 52.26 6.47 -22.50
CA ALA A 482 52.44 6.16 -21.07
C ALA A 482 51.17 6.36 -20.22
N LEU A 483 50.59 5.26 -19.73
CA LEU A 483 49.59 5.19 -18.66
C LEU A 483 50.29 4.73 -17.37
N ARG A 484 50.20 5.49 -16.27
CA ARG A 484 50.72 5.09 -14.93
C ARG A 484 49.60 5.01 -13.88
N ARG A 485 49.41 3.79 -13.35
CA ARG A 485 48.67 3.45 -12.11
C ARG A 485 49.55 3.58 -10.86
N ARG A 486 48.95 3.93 -9.71
CA ARG A 486 49.24 3.47 -8.32
C ARG A 486 48.03 3.88 -7.47
N ARG A 487 47.18 3.07 -6.81
CA ARG A 487 47.21 1.82 -6.00
C ARG A 487 47.72 1.97 -4.55
N ARG A 488 46.78 1.74 -3.59
CA ARG A 488 46.83 1.10 -2.24
C ARG A 488 46.17 2.00 -1.17
N GLY A 489 45.32 1.53 -0.24
CA GLY A 489 44.78 0.23 0.20
C GLY A 489 43.73 0.53 1.31
N GLY A 490 42.96 -0.36 1.94
CA GLY A 490 42.78 -1.82 1.96
C GLY A 490 41.33 -2.13 2.44
N ARG A 491 40.72 -3.26 2.05
CA ARG A 491 40.67 -4.58 2.74
C ARG A 491 39.85 -4.50 4.05
N ILE A 492 38.69 -5.15 4.15
CA ILE A 492 38.42 -6.52 4.69
C ILE A 492 36.86 -6.67 4.69
N LEU A 493 36.15 -7.69 4.15
CA LEU A 493 35.86 -9.07 4.61
C LEU A 493 34.93 -9.71 3.51
N ARG A 494 35.32 -10.73 2.72
CA ARG A 494 34.91 -12.17 2.79
C ARG A 494 33.50 -12.41 3.36
N THR A 495 32.57 -13.14 2.71
CA THR A 495 32.53 -14.63 2.65
C THR A 495 31.49 -15.17 1.64
N ALA A 496 31.80 -16.31 0.99
CA ALA A 496 30.98 -17.32 0.26
C ALA A 496 30.10 -16.86 -0.95
N TYR A 497 30.26 -17.29 -2.20
CA TYR A 497 30.56 -18.60 -2.85
C TYR A 497 29.49 -19.67 -2.61
N ALA A 498 28.50 -19.80 -3.50
CA ALA A 498 28.42 -20.84 -4.54
C ALA A 498 27.00 -21.30 -4.89
N ARG A 499 26.82 -21.55 -6.20
CA ARG A 499 25.89 -22.51 -6.84
C ARG A 499 24.40 -22.17 -6.74
N SER A 500 23.58 -22.27 -7.77
CA SER A 500 23.69 -23.04 -9.02
C SER A 500 22.56 -22.64 -9.97
N ARG A 501 22.90 -22.32 -11.23
CA ARG A 501 21.99 -22.43 -12.38
C ARG A 501 22.44 -23.65 -13.19
N ARG A 502 21.70 -24.76 -13.08
CA ARG A 502 21.44 -25.81 -14.09
C ARG A 502 20.93 -27.08 -13.43
N ALA A 503 19.64 -27.34 -13.57
CA ALA A 503 19.09 -28.61 -14.04
C ALA A 503 17.62 -28.39 -14.41
N LEU A 504 17.28 -28.69 -15.67
CA LEU A 504 15.91 -29.02 -16.08
C LEU A 504 15.56 -30.37 -15.46
N ALA A 505 14.43 -30.43 -14.76
CA ALA A 505 13.50 -31.57 -14.69
C ALA A 505 12.16 -31.02 -14.20
#